data_AF-A0A4Y7PFH8-F1
#
_entry.id   AF-A0A4Y7PFH8-F1
#
_cell.length_a   1.000
_cell.length_b   1.000
_cell.length_c   1.000
_cell.angle_alpha   90.00
_cell.angle_beta   90.00
_cell.angle_gamma   90.00
#
_symmetry.space_group_name_H-M   'P 1'
#
loop_
_entity.id
_entity.type
_entity.pdbx_description
1 polymer ?
#
loop_
_entity_poly.entity_id
_entity_poly.type
_entity_poly.pdbx_seq_one_letter_code
_entity_poly.pdbx_strand_id
1 'polypeptide(L)' 'RMFHCVLQALICPAVYDTYIKLPDHNSPTPSEIELNPKLFPFFKDCIGALDGSHI' A
#
# COMPACT_ATOMS: atom_id res chain seq x y z
N ARG A 1 20.60 -0.57 -9.27
CA ARG A 1 21.01 0.77 -8.78
C ARG A 1 19.84 1.77 -8.78
N MET A 2 19.16 2.00 -9.91
CA MET A 2 18.04 2.95 -9.97
C MET A 2 16.83 2.57 -9.11
N PHE A 3 16.47 1.28 -9.03
CA PHE A 3 15.39 0.81 -8.16
C PHE A 3 15.59 1.24 -6.71
N HIS A 4 16.78 1.03 -6.14
CA HIS A 4 17.07 1.44 -4.76
C HIS A 4 17.01 2.96 -4.57
N CYS A 5 17.47 3.76 -5.55
CA CYS A 5 17.38 5.21 -5.46
C CYS A 5 15.91 5.68 -5.44
N VAL A 6 15.06 5.12 -6.30
CA VAL A 6 13.63 5.45 -6.33
C VAL A 6 12.94 4.99 -5.06
N LEU A 7 13.20 3.76 -4.62
CA LEU A 7 12.64 3.24 -3.37
C LEU A 7 13.03 4.13 -2.19
N GLN A 8 14.31 4.48 -2.05
CA GLN A 8 14.80 5.38 -1.01
C GLN A 8 14.12 6.75 -1.05
N ALA A 9 13.88 7.30 -2.24
CA ALA A 9 13.16 8.57 -2.38
C ALA A 9 11.68 8.45 -1.93
N LEU A 10 11.02 7.32 -2.21
CA LEU A 10 9.63 7.08 -1.82
C LEU A 10 9.46 6.81 -0.32
N ILE A 11 10.42 6.12 0.31
CA ILE A 11 10.36 5.78 1.74
C ILE A 11 11.04 6.83 2.65
N CYS A 12 11.57 7.93 2.08
CA CYS A 12 12.15 8.98 2.91
C CYS A 12 11.04 9.70 3.71
N PRO A 13 11.30 10.16 4.94
CA PRO A 13 10.27 10.71 5.81
C PRO A 13 9.46 11.86 5.17
N ALA A 14 10.14 12.73 4.41
CA ALA A 14 9.49 13.86 3.72
C ALA A 14 8.38 13.42 2.75
N VAL A 15 8.52 12.26 2.11
CA VAL A 15 7.52 11.72 1.18
C VAL A 15 6.56 10.79 1.91
N TYR A 16 7.09 9.83 2.68
CA TYR A 16 6.29 8.80 3.32
C TYR A 16 5.28 9.41 4.30
N ASP A 17 5.73 10.23 5.24
CA ASP A 17 4.87 10.79 6.30
C ASP A 17 3.85 11.80 5.75
N THR A 18 4.18 12.45 4.62
CA THR A 18 3.32 13.47 4.00
C THR A 18 2.22 12.84 3.15
N TYR A 19 2.54 11.80 2.38
CA TYR A 19 1.66 11.31 1.32
C TYR A 19 1.13 9.89 1.54
N ILE A 20 1.84 9.05 2.29
CA ILE A 20 1.41 7.67 2.53
C ILE A 20 0.59 7.62 3.80
N LYS A 21 -0.69 7.26 3.66
CA LYS A 21 -1.61 7.04 4.78
C LYS A 21 -2.05 5.59 4.75
N LEU A 22 -1.72 4.85 5.79
CA LEU A 22 -2.19 3.49 5.94
C LEU A 22 -3.70 3.52 6.26
N PRO A 23 -4.50 2.64 5.64
CA PRO A 23 -5.89 2.45 6.05
C PRO A 23 -5.92 1.92 7.50
N ASP A 24 -6.93 2.34 8.26
CA ASP A 24 -7.24 1.70 9.53
C ASP A 24 -8.10 0.45 9.31
N HIS A 25 -8.32 -0.33 10.36
CA HIS A 25 -9.11 -1.57 10.29
C HIS A 25 -10.56 -1.35 9.81
N ASN A 26 -11.09 -0.13 9.94
CA ASN A 26 -12.46 0.19 9.59
C ASN A 26 -12.58 0.95 8.26
N SER A 27 -11.45 1.16 7.58
CA SER A 27 -11.40 1.89 6.32
C SER A 27 -12.04 1.04 5.22
N PRO A 28 -13.04 1.57 4.50
CA PRO A 28 -13.67 0.82 3.42
C PRO A 28 -12.68 0.59 2.28
N THR A 29 -12.86 -0.50 1.54
CA THR A 29 -12.09 -0.73 0.31
C THR A 29 -12.43 0.36 -0.71
N PRO A 30 -11.43 1.02 -1.33
CA PRO A 30 -11.69 2.00 -2.38
C PRO A 30 -12.48 1.42 -3.55
N SER A 31 -13.40 2.20 -4.12
CA SER A 31 -14.28 1.75 -5.21
C SER A 31 -13.51 1.28 -6.44
N GLU A 32 -12.33 1.84 -6.71
CA GLU A 32 -11.46 1.42 -7.81
C GLU A 32 -10.98 -0.03 -7.67
N ILE A 33 -10.85 -0.52 -6.43
CA ILE A 33 -10.49 -1.89 -6.11
C ILE A 33 -11.74 -2.76 -6.04
N GLU A 34 -12.76 -2.31 -5.31
CA GLU A 34 -14.00 -3.06 -5.09
C GLU A 34 -14.75 -3.37 -6.40
N LEU A 35 -14.83 -2.39 -7.30
CA LEU A 35 -15.55 -2.52 -8.57
C LEU A 35 -14.72 -3.20 -9.66
N ASN A 36 -13.44 -3.44 -9.44
CA ASN A 36 -12.57 -4.05 -10.42
C ASN A 36 -12.46 -5.56 -10.18
N PRO A 37 -13.08 -6.42 -11.01
CA PRO A 37 -13.08 -7.87 -10.79
C PRO A 37 -11.69 -8.50 -10.92
N LYS A 38 -10.70 -7.81 -11.49
CA LYS A 38 -9.31 -8.26 -11.53
C LYS A 38 -8.54 -7.95 -10.24
N LEU A 39 -9.00 -6.99 -9.45
CA LEU A 39 -8.35 -6.57 -8.20
C LEU A 39 -9.09 -7.11 -6.99
N PHE A 40 -10.42 -6.94 -6.93
CA PHE A 40 -11.23 -7.28 -5.76
C PHE A 40 -10.96 -8.68 -5.17
N PRO A 41 -10.83 -9.77 -5.96
CA PRO A 41 -10.55 -11.09 -5.40
C PRO A 41 -9.26 -11.18 -4.57
N PHE A 42 -8.28 -10.31 -4.85
CA PHE A 42 -7.00 -10.26 -4.12
C PHE A 42 -7.06 -9.37 -2.87
N PHE A 43 -8.02 -8.44 -2.79
CA PHE A 43 -8.09 -7.41 -1.74
C PHE A 43 -9.31 -7.51 -0.82
N LYS A 44 -10.34 -8.28 -1.18
CA LYS A 44 -11.62 -8.42 -0.47
C LYS A 44 -11.50 -8.66 1.05
N ASP A 45 -10.48 -9.41 1.46
CA ASP A 45 -10.26 -9.77 2.87
C ASP A 45 -8.85 -9.32 3.35
N CYS A 46 -8.28 -8.32 2.67
CA CYS A 46 -6.95 -7.81 2.98
C CYS A 46 -6.99 -6.85 4.18
N ILE A 47 -6.33 -7.22 5.27
CA ILE A 47 -6.17 -6.38 6.47
C ILE A 47 -4.96 -5.44 6.33
N GLY A 48 -4.05 -5.75 5.40
CA GLY A 48 -2.85 -4.97 5.10
C GLY A 48 -1.85 -5.76 4.25
N ALA A 49 -0.89 -5.07 3.65
CA ALA A 49 0.24 -5.74 3.01
C ALA A 49 1.24 -6.17 4.09
N LEU A 50 1.25 -7.46 4.42
CA LEU A 50 2.21 -8.06 5.37
C LEU A 50 3.64 -8.16 4.80
N ASP A 51 3.98 -7.48 3.71
CA ASP A 51 5.17 -7.78 2.89
C ASP A 51 6.42 -7.96 3.76
N GLY A 52 6.79 -9.23 3.91
CA GLY A 52 7.68 -9.76 4.91
C GLY A 52 9.13 -9.57 4.51
N SER A 53 9.55 -8.31 4.42
CA SER A 53 10.96 -7.96 4.30
C SER A 53 11.38 -7.11 5.50
N HIS A 54 11.35 -7.73 6.68
CA HIS A 54 12.44 -7.81 7.68
C HIS A 54 11.85 -8.23 9.05
N ILE A 55 12.27 -9.41 9.57
CA ILE A 55 12.38 -9.70 11.01
C ILE A 55 13.83 -9.39 11.40
#